data_AF-A0A3N5FC14-F1
#
_entry.id   AF-A0A3N5FC14-F1
#
_cell.length_a   1.000
_cell.length_b   1.000
_cell.length_c   1.000
_cell.angle_alpha   90.00
_cell.angle_beta   90.00
_cell.angle_gamma   90.00
#
_symmetry.space_group_name_H-M   'P 1'
#
loop_
_entity.id
_entity.type
_entity.pdbx_description
1 polymer ?
#
loop_
_entity_poly.entity_id
_entity_poly.type
_entity_poly.pdbx_seq_one_letter_code
_entity_poly.pdbx_strand_id
1 'polypeptide(L)'
;MLRLGDVAIATNPFELFLDYGVQIRARSWSLQTFLIQLAAGSGGYLPTDQAVAGGGYSAVPESGFVGPDGGRVLVDRTVDALNGFWPTVPK
;
A
#
# COMPACT_ATOMS: atom_id res chain seq x y z
N MET A 1 -1.84 10.44 3.79
CA MET A 1 -0.46 10.25 4.26
C MET A 1 -0.20 11.24 5.39
N LEU A 2 0.41 10.78 6.48
CA LEU A 2 0.77 11.62 7.63
C LEU A 2 2.17 11.24 8.14
N ARG A 3 2.86 12.19 8.78
CA ARG A 3 4.10 11.96 9.52
C ARG A 3 3.93 12.43 10.96
N LEU A 4 4.37 11.62 11.92
CA LEU A 4 4.41 11.93 13.35
C LEU A 4 5.79 11.58 13.90
N GLY A 5 6.66 12.58 14.05
CA GLY A 5 8.06 12.34 14.40
C GLY A 5 8.75 11.47 13.34
N ASP A 6 9.29 10.33 13.73
CA ASP A 6 9.95 9.35 12.82
C ASP A 6 9.00 8.26 12.31
N VAL A 7 7.69 8.41 12.58
CA VAL A 7 6.64 7.50 12.13
C VAL A 7 5.96 8.04 10.87
N ALA A 8 5.89 7.20 9.84
CA ALA A 8 5.03 7.41 8.67
C ALA A 8 3.70 6.65 8.83
N ILE A 9 2.61 7.28 8.43
CA ILE A 9 1.29 6.65 8.32
C ILE A 9 0.81 6.78 6.87
N ALA A 10 0.77 5.65 6.17
CA ALA A 10 0.20 5.55 4.84
C ALA A 10 -1.26 5.11 4.93
N THR A 11 -2.13 5.85 4.25
CA THR A 11 -3.58 5.58 4.18
C THR A 11 -3.93 5.19 2.76
N ASN A 12 -4.77 4.17 2.58
CA ASN A 12 -5.25 3.78 1.26
C ASN A 12 -6.70 3.26 1.31
N PRO A 13 -7.45 3.33 0.19
CA PRO A 13 -8.87 2.97 0.18
C PRO A 13 -9.13 1.46 -0.02
N PHE A 14 -8.10 0.64 -0.22
CA PHE A 14 -8.25 -0.78 -0.58
C PHE A 14 -8.01 -1.71 0.61
N GLU A 15 -8.49 -2.95 0.46
CA GLU A 15 -8.06 -4.11 1.25
C GLU A 15 -6.84 -4.72 0.55
N LEU A 16 -5.64 -4.52 1.12
CA LEU A 16 -4.39 -4.93 0.49
C LEU A 16 -3.93 -6.28 1.01
N PHE A 17 -3.38 -7.08 0.09
CA PHE A 17 -2.56 -8.24 0.42
C PHE A 17 -1.28 -7.81 1.16
N LEU A 18 -0.77 -8.71 2.01
CA LEU A 18 0.38 -8.46 2.86
C LEU A 18 1.62 -8.02 2.08
N ASP A 19 1.82 -8.59 0.89
CA ASP A 19 2.96 -8.30 0.02
C ASP A 19 3.10 -6.82 -0.30
N TYR A 20 2.01 -6.14 -0.66
CA TYR A 20 2.05 -4.69 -0.91
C TYR A 20 2.47 -3.93 0.34
N GLY A 21 1.97 -4.35 1.52
CA GLY A 21 2.35 -3.73 2.77
C GLY A 21 3.80 -3.97 3.18
N VAL A 22 4.36 -5.14 2.86
CA VAL A 22 5.79 -5.44 3.04
C VAL A 22 6.63 -4.57 2.11
N GLN A 23 6.26 -4.46 0.83
CA GLN A 23 6.97 -3.64 -0.14
C GLN A 23 7.01 -2.15 0.25
N ILE A 24 5.87 -1.58 0.68
CA ILE A 24 5.81 -0.18 1.12
C ILE A 24 6.68 0.03 2.35
N ARG A 25 6.60 -0.84 3.37
CA ARG A 25 7.40 -0.72 4.60
C ARG A 25 8.90 -0.85 4.32
N ALA A 26 9.29 -1.80 3.47
CA ALA A 26 10.69 -2.04 3.14
C ALA A 26 11.35 -0.89 2.35
N ARG A 27 10.55 -0.11 1.62
CA ARG A 27 11.03 1.00 0.78
C ARG A 27 10.83 2.39 1.41
N SER A 28 10.18 2.45 2.57
CA SER A 28 9.96 3.69 3.33
C SER A 28 11.20 4.09 4.12
N TRP A 29 11.53 5.38 4.15
CA TRP A 29 12.64 5.94 4.92
C TRP A 29 12.32 6.18 6.40
N SER A 30 11.06 6.09 6.80
CA SER A 30 10.67 6.26 8.20
C SER A 30 11.21 5.13 9.08
N LEU A 31 11.48 5.39 10.36
CA LEU A 31 11.82 4.34 11.33
C LEU A 31 10.68 3.31 11.47
N GLN A 32 9.43 3.78 11.47
CA GLN A 32 8.24 2.94 11.53
C GLN A 32 7.20 3.42 10.51
N THR A 33 6.71 2.51 9.67
CA THR A 33 5.59 2.78 8.76
C THR A 33 4.36 1.97 9.17
N PHE A 34 3.25 2.67 9.40
CA PHE A 34 1.92 2.05 9.54
C PHE A 34 1.14 2.18 8.24
N LEU A 35 0.50 1.10 7.84
CA LEU A 35 -0.45 1.08 6.72
C LEU A 35 -1.86 0.94 7.26
N ILE A 36 -2.65 1.98 7.05
CA ILE A 36 -4.07 2.01 7.38
C ILE A 36 -4.85 1.82 6.08
N GLN A 37 -5.57 0.71 6.01
CA GLN A 37 -6.43 0.32 4.90
C GLN A 37 -7.85 0.86 5.10
N LEU A 38 -8.68 0.80 4.06
CA LEU A 38 -10.08 1.27 4.09
C LEU A 38 -10.21 2.71 4.62
N ALA A 39 -9.23 3.55 4.31
CA ALA A 39 -9.17 4.94 4.75
C ALA A 39 -9.45 5.86 3.57
N ALA A 40 -10.30 6.87 3.78
CA ALA A 40 -10.71 7.85 2.77
C ALA A 40 -11.26 7.23 1.46
N GLY A 41 -11.91 6.06 1.56
CA GLY A 41 -12.56 5.39 0.45
C GLY A 41 -12.83 3.90 0.73
N SER A 42 -13.47 3.23 -0.23
CA SER A 42 -13.76 1.80 -0.21
C SER A 42 -13.57 1.24 -1.62
N GLY A 43 -12.33 0.84 -1.94
CA GLY A 43 -11.92 0.37 -3.27
C GLY A 43 -12.04 -1.15 -3.47
N GLY A 44 -12.50 -1.89 -2.46
CA GLY A 44 -12.51 -3.35 -2.45
C GLY A 44 -11.11 -3.95 -2.29
N TYR A 45 -10.98 -5.23 -2.62
CA TYR A 45 -9.70 -5.93 -2.61
C TYR A 45 -8.81 -5.50 -3.78
N LEU A 46 -7.52 -5.39 -3.51
CA LEU A 46 -6.50 -5.17 -4.53
C LEU A 46 -5.56 -6.37 -4.56
N PRO A 47 -5.75 -7.32 -5.49
CA PRO A 47 -4.98 -8.55 -5.53
C PRO A 47 -3.56 -8.36 -6.09
N THR A 48 -2.65 -9.25 -5.71
CA THR A 48 -1.35 -9.44 -6.36
C THR A 48 -1.48 -10.40 -7.54
N ASP A 49 -0.47 -10.44 -8.42
CA ASP A 49 -0.41 -11.43 -9.52
C ASP A 49 -0.56 -12.86 -9.00
N GLN A 50 0.09 -13.17 -7.87
CA GLN A 50 -0.01 -14.48 -7.22
C GLN A 50 -1.41 -14.76 -6.66
N ALA A 51 -2.08 -13.75 -6.10
CA ALA A 51 -3.44 -13.90 -5.59
C ALA A 51 -4.45 -14.15 -6.72
N VAL A 52 -4.31 -13.42 -7.84
CA VAL A 52 -5.13 -13.64 -9.05
C VAL A 52 -4.93 -15.06 -9.57
N ALA A 53 -3.68 -15.53 -9.68
CA ALA A 53 -3.39 -16.91 -10.08
C ALA A 53 -3.97 -17.96 -9.11
N GLY A 54 -4.09 -17.63 -7.83
CA GLY A 54 -4.68 -18.47 -6.80
C GLY A 54 -6.21 -18.49 -6.77
N GLY A 55 -6.88 -17.52 -7.39
CA GLY A 55 -8.35 -17.51 -7.57
C GLY A 55 -9.17 -17.42 -6.28
N GLY A 56 -8.58 -16.95 -5.17
CA GLY A 56 -9.31 -16.76 -3.91
C GLY A 56 -10.37 -15.66 -4.00
N TYR A 57 -11.32 -15.63 -3.06
CA TYR A 57 -12.40 -14.64 -2.99
C TYR A 57 -11.88 -13.20 -3.16
N SER A 58 -10.78 -12.86 -2.50
CA SER A 58 -10.15 -11.53 -2.56
C SER A 58 -9.45 -11.19 -3.88
N ALA A 59 -9.53 -12.05 -4.90
CA ALA A 59 -8.81 -11.91 -6.15
C ALA A 59 -9.68 -12.11 -7.41
N VAL A 60 -11.01 -12.13 -7.24
CA VAL A 60 -11.97 -12.19 -8.35
C VAL A 60 -12.60 -10.81 -8.63
N PRO A 61 -13.09 -10.55 -9.86
CA PRO A 61 -13.67 -9.24 -10.24
C PRO A 61 -14.83 -8.77 -9.36
N GLU A 62 -15.57 -9.69 -8.74
CA GLU A 62 -16.67 -9.38 -7.83
C GLU A 62 -16.19 -8.70 -6.53
N SER A 63 -14.92 -8.89 -6.16
CA SER A 63 -14.33 -8.39 -4.91
C SER A 63 -13.53 -7.11 -5.09
N GLY A 64 -13.31 -6.66 -6.33
CA GLY A 64 -12.57 -5.44 -6.63
C GLY A 64 -12.42 -5.21 -8.14
N PHE A 65 -12.33 -3.94 -8.53
CA PHE A 65 -12.26 -3.53 -9.94
C PHE A 65 -10.83 -3.22 -10.43
N VAL A 66 -9.84 -3.25 -9.52
CA VAL A 66 -8.46 -2.86 -9.81
C VAL A 66 -7.56 -4.09 -9.71
N GLY A 67 -6.84 -4.37 -10.79
CA GLY A 67 -5.92 -5.51 -10.87
C GLY A 67 -4.51 -5.22 -10.32
N PRO A 68 -3.60 -6.21 -10.42
CA PRO A 68 -2.24 -6.13 -9.88
C PRO A 68 -1.41 -4.93 -10.35
N ASP A 69 -1.60 -4.48 -11.59
CA ASP A 69 -0.91 -3.29 -12.11
C ASP A 69 -1.25 -2.02 -11.32
N GLY A 70 -2.51 -1.87 -10.90
CA GLY A 70 -2.92 -0.79 -10.00
C GLY A 70 -2.30 -0.92 -8.61
N GLY A 71 -2.09 -2.15 -8.14
CA GLY A 71 -1.35 -2.44 -6.91
C GLY A 71 0.09 -1.97 -6.97
N ARG A 72 0.79 -2.21 -8.09
CA ARG A 72 2.15 -1.72 -8.31
C ARG A 72 2.22 -0.19 -8.28
N VAL A 73 1.29 0.47 -9.00
CA VAL A 73 1.19 1.94 -8.99
C VAL A 73 0.91 2.47 -7.57
N LEU A 74 0.02 1.82 -6.82
CA LEU A 74 -0.29 2.22 -5.45
C LEU A 74 0.93 2.13 -4.54
N VAL A 75 1.70 1.03 -4.63
CA VAL A 75 2.94 0.87 -3.85
C VAL A 75 3.92 1.97 -4.19
N ASP A 76 4.22 2.18 -5.47
CA ASP A 76 5.22 3.17 -5.90
C ASP A 76 4.85 4.59 -5.45
N ARG A 77 3.60 5.00 -5.70
CA ARG A 77 3.11 6.33 -5.30
C ARG A 77 3.09 6.50 -3.78
N THR A 78 2.79 5.43 -3.04
CA THR A 78 2.81 5.49 -1.58
C THR A 78 4.23 5.66 -1.07
N VAL A 79 5.19 4.90 -1.59
CA VAL A 79 6.60 5.01 -1.22
C VAL A 79 7.13 6.40 -1.52
N ASP A 80 6.86 6.93 -2.72
CA ASP A 80 7.29 8.27 -3.12
C ASP A 80 6.72 9.34 -2.18
N ALA A 81 5.43 9.24 -1.86
CA ALA A 81 4.77 10.19 -0.97
C ALA A 81 5.30 10.11 0.47
N LEU A 82 5.56 8.90 0.97
CA LEU A 82 6.15 8.70 2.30
C LEU A 82 7.57 9.29 2.34
N ASN A 83 8.43 8.90 1.42
CA ASN A 83 9.81 9.38 1.39
C ASN A 83 9.91 10.89 1.17
N GLY A 84 8.94 11.49 0.47
CA GLY A 84 8.79 12.93 0.32
C GLY A 84 8.61 13.71 1.63
N PHE A 85 8.25 13.06 2.75
CA PHE A 85 8.25 13.72 4.06
C PHE A 85 9.65 13.95 4.65
N TRP A 86 10.71 13.40 4.04
CA TRP A 86 12.09 13.51 4.50
C TRP A 86 12.96 14.20 3.44
N PRO A 87 13.56 15.36 3.74
CA PRO A 87 14.43 16.09 2.80
C PRO A 87 15.69 15.30 2.39
N THR A 88 16.13 14.38 3.25
CA THR A 88 17.27 13.48 3.05
C THR A 88 16.95 12.14 3.71
N VAL A 89 17.57 11.05 3.25
CA VAL A 89 17.48 9.74 3.90
C VAL A 89 17.93 9.87 5.37
N PRO A 90 17.09 9.52 6.36
CA PRO A 90 17.46 9.52 7.78
C PRO A 90 18.67 8.62 8.03
N LYS A 91 19.54 9.05 8.95
CA LYS A 91 20.72 8.29 9.38
C LYS A 91 20.34 7.18 10.35
#